data_AF-A0A7C6FU84-F1
#
_entry.id   AF-A0A7C6FU84-F1
#
_cell.length_a   1.000
_cell.length_b   1.000
_cell.length_c   1.000
_cell.angle_alpha   90.00
_cell.angle_beta   90.00
_cell.angle_gamma   90.00
#
_symmetry.space_group_name_H-M   'P 1'
#
loop_
_entity.id
_entity.type
_entity.pdbx_description
1 polymer ?
#
loop_
_entity_poly.entity_id
_entity_poly.type
_entity_poly.pdbx_seq_one_letter_code
_entity_poly.pdbx_strand_id
1 'polypeptide(L)'
;MKKTALILCLFAFLLLSGCGSKVPKNPVSSIGDMAGKTVGVIEGSASPVYLDTAGRISSYTSPETLLGDVKNAALDCAVLDKTVTDKVKTRGLRVLKEPLVDTTYHIAIARENPDLVKAVNEALSKLSEEGDLEAIKHAYLLGEAMPPMPTAENVSGTLTLAVTAEFPPYSYFDEAGDVAGLDIDVARAVCALLGADLEIKVIRPNEILTNVQYGKVDLAMGGLTPPEGEEESIVQYTNAYTRCTQVVIVRK
;
A
#
# COMPACT_ATOMS: atom_id res chain seq x y z
N MET A 1 4.17 -53.53 67.28
CA MET A 1 3.91 -52.37 68.16
C MET A 1 4.38 -51.11 67.46
N LYS A 2 3.46 -50.15 67.23
CA LYS A 2 3.59 -48.70 66.99
C LYS A 2 5.03 -48.16 66.77
N LYS A 3 5.32 -47.44 65.69
CA LYS A 3 4.96 -46.01 65.55
C LYS A 3 4.92 -45.54 64.08
N THR A 4 3.83 -44.84 63.81
CA THR A 4 3.53 -43.88 62.73
C THR A 4 4.66 -42.90 62.38
N ALA A 5 4.88 -42.70 61.08
CA ALA A 5 5.29 -41.41 60.51
C ALA A 5 4.71 -41.30 59.09
N LEU A 6 3.53 -40.67 59.01
CA LEU A 6 2.87 -40.26 57.78
C LEU A 6 3.62 -39.05 57.23
N ILE A 7 4.48 -39.25 56.23
CA ILE A 7 5.09 -38.14 55.49
C ILE A 7 4.06 -37.67 54.47
N LEU A 8 3.42 -36.55 54.80
CA LEU A 8 2.54 -35.77 53.96
C LEU A 8 3.37 -35.20 52.80
N CYS A 9 3.38 -35.87 51.64
CA CYS A 9 3.87 -35.29 50.39
C CYS A 9 2.93 -34.15 50.00
N LEU A 10 3.23 -32.96 50.52
CA LEU A 10 2.60 -31.71 50.17
C LEU A 10 2.77 -31.52 48.65
N PHE A 11 1.65 -31.65 47.94
CA PHE A 11 1.50 -31.17 46.58
C PHE A 11 1.99 -29.71 46.52
N ALA A 12 3.21 -29.50 46.08
CA ALA A 12 3.61 -28.23 45.52
C ALA A 12 2.91 -28.12 44.16
N PHE A 13 1.62 -27.77 44.18
CA PHE A 13 1.01 -27.05 43.08
C PHE A 13 1.85 -25.78 42.93
N LEU A 14 2.87 -25.84 42.05
CA LEU A 14 3.41 -24.63 41.46
C LEU A 14 2.23 -23.98 40.73
N LEU A 15 1.57 -23.08 41.43
CA LEU A 15 0.75 -22.05 40.81
C LEU A 15 1.69 -21.37 39.81
N LEU A 16 1.52 -21.71 38.53
CA LEU A 16 1.88 -20.87 37.40
C LEU A 16 1.14 -19.55 37.62
N SER A 17 1.73 -18.73 38.48
CA SER A 17 1.34 -17.37 38.74
C SER A 17 1.55 -16.67 37.42
N GLY A 18 0.44 -16.39 36.74
CA GLY A 18 0.43 -15.91 35.38
C GLY A 18 1.48 -14.82 35.19
N CYS A 19 2.46 -15.11 34.32
CA CYS A 19 3.15 -14.06 33.61
C CYS A 19 2.09 -13.33 32.79
N GLY A 20 1.41 -12.37 33.41
CA GLY A 20 0.75 -11.31 32.68
C GLY A 20 1.86 -10.60 31.92
N SER A 21 2.15 -11.08 30.71
CA SER A 21 3.03 -10.43 29.76
C SER A 21 2.36 -9.11 29.41
N LYS A 22 2.59 -8.09 30.24
CA LYS A 22 2.21 -6.72 29.95
C LYS A 22 2.94 -6.38 28.66
N VAL A 23 2.19 -6.27 27.57
CA VAL A 23 2.73 -5.82 26.29
C VAL A 23 3.49 -4.52 26.56
N PRO A 24 4.79 -4.44 26.22
CA PRO A 24 5.59 -3.27 26.53
C PRO A 24 4.99 -2.02 25.87
N LYS A 25 5.11 -0.89 26.57
CA LYS A 25 4.69 0.41 26.05
C LYS A 25 5.42 0.67 24.72
N ASN A 26 4.70 1.16 23.72
CA ASN A 26 5.29 1.47 22.43
C ASN A 26 6.35 2.58 22.57
N PRO A 27 7.58 2.39 22.03
CA PRO A 27 8.65 3.37 22.15
C PRO A 27 8.53 4.55 21.18
N VAL A 28 7.59 4.52 20.24
CA VAL A 28 7.39 5.56 19.22
C VAL A 28 6.14 6.38 19.57
N SER A 29 6.34 7.69 19.77
CA SER A 29 5.26 8.63 20.05
C SER A 29 5.19 9.83 19.10
N SER A 30 6.29 10.09 18.40
CA SER A 30 6.48 11.12 17.38
C SER A 30 7.34 10.56 16.23
N ILE A 31 7.43 11.28 15.11
CA ILE A 31 8.28 10.89 13.97
C ILE A 31 9.75 10.82 14.41
N GLY A 32 10.20 11.74 15.27
CA GLY A 32 11.58 11.75 15.79
C GLY A 32 11.97 10.50 16.60
N ASP A 33 11.00 9.76 17.14
CA ASP A 33 11.26 8.53 17.90
C ASP A 33 11.54 7.31 17.00
N MET A 34 11.40 7.43 15.68
CA MET A 34 11.57 6.32 14.72
C MET A 34 13.04 5.91 14.53
N ALA A 35 13.99 6.79 14.83
CA ALA A 35 15.41 6.50 14.69
C ALA A 35 15.82 5.28 15.53
N GLY A 36 16.53 4.33 14.92
CA GLY A 36 16.96 3.09 15.54
C GLY A 36 15.83 2.08 15.81
N LYS A 37 14.60 2.32 15.35
CA LYS A 37 13.45 1.43 15.58
C LYS A 37 13.25 0.41 14.48
N THR A 38 12.42 -0.58 14.79
CA THR A 38 11.90 -1.54 13.82
C THR A 38 10.67 -0.96 13.11
N VAL A 39 10.84 -0.63 11.84
CA VAL A 39 9.81 -0.01 10.99
C VAL A 39 9.33 -1.02 9.98
N GLY A 40 8.02 -1.26 9.93
CA GLY A 40 7.40 -2.03 8.88
C GLY A 40 6.86 -1.15 7.75
N VAL A 41 7.01 -1.62 6.52
CA VAL A 41 6.52 -0.93 5.30
C VAL A 41 5.91 -1.95 4.35
N ILE A 42 5.09 -1.47 3.42
CA ILE A 42 4.72 -2.27 2.26
C ILE A 42 5.92 -2.35 1.31
N GLU A 43 6.14 -3.50 0.68
CA GLU A 43 7.17 -3.66 -0.35
C GLU A 43 7.09 -2.55 -1.41
N GLY A 44 8.21 -1.89 -1.67
CA GLY A 44 8.29 -0.79 -2.65
C GLY A 44 7.84 0.59 -2.13
N SER A 45 7.32 0.71 -0.91
CA SER A 45 6.80 1.98 -0.35
C SER A 45 7.76 2.72 0.59
N ALA A 46 8.97 2.20 0.78
CA ALA A 46 9.93 2.78 1.72
C ALA A 46 10.34 4.20 1.32
N SER A 47 10.27 5.14 2.26
CA SER A 47 10.64 6.54 2.03
C SER A 47 12.05 6.87 2.56
N PRO A 48 12.84 7.70 1.85
CA PRO A 48 14.12 8.21 2.34
C PRO A 48 14.06 8.86 3.74
N VAL A 49 12.89 9.39 4.12
CA VAL A 49 12.65 10.05 5.41
C VAL A 49 13.11 9.20 6.61
N TYR A 50 12.97 7.88 6.54
CA TYR A 50 13.39 6.97 7.62
C TYR A 50 14.31 5.85 7.15
N LEU A 51 14.63 5.78 5.86
CA LEU A 51 15.43 4.70 5.28
C LEU A 51 16.81 4.58 5.93
N ASP A 52 17.45 5.72 6.17
CA ASP A 52 18.82 5.78 6.71
C ASP A 52 18.89 5.79 8.24
N THR A 53 17.78 6.10 8.91
CA THR A 53 17.76 6.28 10.37
C THR A 53 17.07 5.13 11.10
N ALA A 54 16.25 4.33 10.44
CA ALA A 54 15.61 3.16 11.03
C ALA A 54 16.66 2.12 11.45
N GLY A 55 16.43 1.45 12.59
CA GLY A 55 17.32 0.38 13.05
C GLY A 55 17.16 -0.90 12.21
N ARG A 56 15.93 -1.16 11.75
CA ARG A 56 15.61 -2.26 10.84
C ARG A 56 14.32 -1.96 10.09
N ILE A 57 14.33 -2.17 8.78
CA ILE A 57 13.13 -2.10 7.94
C ILE A 57 12.66 -3.51 7.63
N SER A 58 11.36 -3.75 7.76
CA SER A 58 10.71 -5.01 7.40
C SER A 58 9.67 -4.75 6.33
N SER A 59 9.77 -5.45 5.21
CA SER A 59 8.84 -5.31 4.10
C SER A 59 7.72 -6.35 4.18
N TYR A 60 6.51 -5.95 3.83
CA TYR A 60 5.31 -6.77 3.84
C TYR A 60 4.57 -6.63 2.50
N THR A 61 3.86 -7.69 2.10
CA THR A 61 3.03 -7.65 0.89
C THR A 61 1.63 -7.09 1.17
N SER A 62 1.11 -7.24 2.40
CA SER A 62 -0.24 -6.80 2.79
C SER A 62 -0.26 -5.90 4.03
N PRO A 63 -1.13 -4.87 4.07
CA PRO A 63 -1.34 -4.02 5.24
C PRO A 63 -1.76 -4.80 6.49
N GLU A 64 -2.57 -5.86 6.35
CA GLU A 64 -3.09 -6.63 7.47
C GLU A 64 -1.97 -7.30 8.27
N THR A 65 -1.02 -7.92 7.56
CA THR A 65 0.12 -8.61 8.18
C THR A 65 1.04 -7.60 8.85
N LEU A 66 1.34 -6.49 8.16
CA LEU A 66 2.14 -5.38 8.69
C LEU A 66 1.55 -4.83 10.01
N LEU A 67 0.26 -4.50 10.00
CA LEU A 67 -0.42 -3.95 11.18
C LEU A 67 -0.58 -4.99 12.30
N GLY A 68 -0.69 -6.27 11.95
CA GLY A 68 -0.65 -7.39 12.89
C GLY A 68 0.65 -7.41 13.70
N ASP A 69 1.79 -7.25 13.03
CA ASP A 69 3.11 -7.27 13.67
C ASP A 69 3.39 -6.02 14.51
N VAL A 70 2.90 -4.86 14.08
CA VAL A 70 2.88 -3.66 14.93
C VAL A 70 2.03 -3.91 16.16
N LYS A 71 0.85 -4.55 16.04
CA LYS A 71 -0.06 -4.82 17.18
C LYS A 71 0.52 -5.82 18.17
N ASN A 72 1.25 -6.84 17.69
CA ASN A 72 1.84 -7.92 18.49
C ASN A 72 3.22 -7.60 19.06
N ALA A 73 3.74 -6.40 18.81
CA ALA A 73 5.04 -5.92 19.29
C ALA A 73 6.25 -6.59 18.62
N ALA A 74 6.05 -7.19 17.44
CA ALA A 74 7.14 -7.61 16.55
C ALA A 74 7.77 -6.40 15.83
N LEU A 75 7.01 -5.32 15.66
CA LEU A 75 7.46 -4.03 15.17
C LEU A 75 7.15 -2.90 16.17
N ASP A 76 7.97 -1.86 16.13
CA ASP A 76 7.76 -0.62 16.88
C ASP A 76 6.70 0.25 16.18
N CYS A 77 6.78 0.39 14.87
CA CYS A 77 5.81 1.13 14.07
C CYS A 77 5.67 0.59 12.63
N ALA A 78 4.59 0.99 11.97
CA ALA A 78 4.41 0.84 10.53
C ALA A 78 4.35 2.23 9.88
N VAL A 79 4.81 2.31 8.64
CA VAL A 79 4.52 3.42 7.73
C VAL A 79 3.58 2.90 6.66
N LEU A 80 2.45 3.58 6.48
CA LEU A 80 1.44 3.25 5.49
C LEU A 80 0.72 4.52 5.06
N ASP A 81 0.18 4.50 3.87
CA ASP A 81 -0.73 5.53 3.38
C ASP A 81 -1.90 5.77 4.33
N LYS A 82 -2.23 7.05 4.53
CA LYS A 82 -3.37 7.44 5.35
C LYS A 82 -4.68 6.89 4.80
N THR A 83 -4.88 6.99 3.49
CA THR A 83 -6.10 6.54 2.80
C THR A 83 -6.29 5.03 2.95
N VAL A 84 -5.24 4.23 2.83
CA VAL A 84 -5.27 2.79 3.11
C VAL A 84 -5.53 2.54 4.60
N THR A 85 -4.84 3.26 5.48
CA THR A 85 -4.99 3.16 6.94
C THR A 85 -6.44 3.41 7.39
N ASP A 86 -7.15 4.34 6.74
CA ASP A 86 -8.54 4.67 7.02
C ASP A 86 -9.52 3.55 6.58
N LYS A 87 -9.10 2.65 5.68
CA LYS A 87 -9.91 1.53 5.16
C LYS A 87 -9.64 0.19 5.85
N VAL A 88 -8.50 0.04 6.54
CA VAL A 88 -8.09 -1.21 7.21
C VAL A 88 -8.40 -1.22 8.71
N LYS A 89 -8.42 -2.42 9.31
CA LYS A 89 -8.75 -2.60 10.73
C LYS A 89 -7.58 -2.19 11.63
N THR A 90 -7.70 -1.06 12.33
CA THR A 90 -6.66 -0.53 13.23
C THR A 90 -6.92 -0.77 14.73
N ARG A 91 -7.70 -1.80 15.10
CA ARG A 91 -8.04 -2.08 16.51
C ARG A 91 -6.81 -2.38 17.36
N GLY A 92 -6.56 -1.52 18.36
CA GLY A 92 -5.39 -1.60 19.24
C GLY A 92 -4.19 -0.78 18.76
N LEU A 93 -4.34 -0.08 17.65
CA LEU A 93 -3.34 0.81 17.04
C LEU A 93 -3.84 2.25 17.07
N ARG A 94 -2.92 3.21 16.91
CA ARG A 94 -3.22 4.62 16.69
C ARG A 94 -2.30 5.16 15.61
N VAL A 95 -2.82 6.11 14.83
CA VAL A 95 -2.04 6.88 13.86
C VAL A 95 -1.46 8.09 14.57
N LEU A 96 -0.18 8.41 14.33
CA LEU A 96 0.39 9.66 14.78
C LEU A 96 -0.27 10.82 14.04
N LYS A 97 -0.48 11.96 14.73
CA LYS A 97 -1.19 13.11 14.14
C LYS A 97 -0.39 13.81 13.04
N GLU A 98 0.93 13.79 13.17
CA GLU A 98 1.84 14.41 12.24
C GLU A 98 1.95 13.54 10.97
N PRO A 99 1.71 14.09 9.77
CA PRO A 99 1.96 13.37 8.53
C PRO A 99 3.46 13.11 8.37
N LEU A 100 3.83 11.97 7.80
CA LEU A 100 5.23 11.62 7.60
C LEU A 100 5.79 12.29 6.34
N VAL A 101 5.14 12.06 5.22
CA VAL A 101 5.54 12.56 3.90
C VAL A 101 4.36 12.51 2.95
N ASP A 102 4.23 13.53 2.10
CA ASP A 102 3.31 13.51 0.97
C ASP A 102 3.99 12.87 -0.23
N THR A 103 3.24 12.01 -0.92
CA THR A 103 3.70 11.28 -2.11
C THR A 103 2.69 11.43 -3.24
N THR A 104 3.13 11.09 -4.44
CA THR A 104 2.30 11.02 -5.64
C THR A 104 2.36 9.63 -6.22
N TYR A 105 1.26 9.20 -6.83
CA TYR A 105 1.22 7.94 -7.56
C TYR A 105 1.13 8.16 -9.06
N HIS A 106 1.87 7.33 -9.77
CA HIS A 106 2.14 7.42 -11.19
C HIS A 106 1.92 6.06 -11.84
N ILE A 107 1.73 6.06 -13.16
CA ILE A 107 1.67 4.84 -13.96
C ILE A 107 3.08 4.56 -14.44
N ALA A 108 3.59 3.36 -14.21
CA ALA A 108 4.90 2.94 -14.70
C ALA A 108 4.77 2.25 -16.06
N ILE A 109 5.68 2.59 -16.97
CA ILE A 109 5.70 2.14 -18.37
C ILE A 109 7.14 1.82 -18.78
N ALA A 110 7.34 0.87 -19.70
CA ALA A 110 8.67 0.46 -20.14
C ALA A 110 9.48 1.64 -20.68
N ARG A 111 10.79 1.68 -20.40
CA ARG A 111 11.67 2.75 -20.92
C ARG A 111 11.70 2.77 -22.45
N GLU A 112 11.56 1.61 -23.04
CA GLU A 112 11.58 1.37 -24.47
C GLU A 112 10.29 1.88 -25.16
N ASN A 113 9.29 2.36 -24.41
CA ASN A 113 8.02 2.87 -24.93
C ASN A 113 7.70 4.31 -24.49
N PRO A 114 8.54 5.30 -24.86
CA PRO A 114 8.31 6.71 -24.52
C PRO A 114 7.04 7.29 -25.19
N ASP A 115 6.61 6.74 -26.33
CA ASP A 115 5.41 7.18 -27.02
C ASP A 115 4.15 6.84 -26.21
N LEU A 116 4.10 5.67 -25.56
CA LEU A 116 3.00 5.32 -24.67
C LEU A 116 2.97 6.20 -23.41
N VAL A 117 4.14 6.55 -22.84
CA VAL A 117 4.22 7.52 -21.73
C VAL A 117 3.59 8.85 -22.15
N LYS A 118 3.95 9.36 -23.33
CA LYS A 118 3.39 10.60 -23.87
C LYS A 118 1.88 10.50 -24.05
N ALA A 119 1.39 9.43 -24.69
CA ALA A 119 -0.04 9.23 -24.93
C ALA A 119 -0.85 9.14 -23.62
N VAL A 120 -0.35 8.39 -22.63
CA VAL A 120 -0.99 8.30 -21.32
C VAL A 120 -0.98 9.65 -20.59
N ASN A 121 0.11 10.42 -20.68
CA ASN A 121 0.17 11.77 -20.11
C ASN A 121 -0.84 12.73 -20.74
N GLU A 122 -1.01 12.68 -22.06
CA GLU A 122 -2.03 13.47 -22.77
C GLU A 122 -3.44 13.07 -22.33
N ALA A 123 -3.71 11.78 -22.17
CA ALA A 123 -4.98 11.28 -21.63
C ALA A 123 -5.23 11.73 -20.18
N LEU A 124 -4.23 11.62 -19.30
CA LEU A 124 -4.32 12.09 -17.91
C LEU A 124 -4.56 13.61 -17.84
N SER A 125 -3.89 14.40 -18.70
CA SER A 125 -4.12 15.85 -18.78
C SER A 125 -5.55 16.15 -19.16
N LYS A 126 -6.08 15.50 -20.20
CA LYS A 126 -7.46 15.68 -20.64
C LYS A 126 -8.47 15.31 -19.54
N LEU A 127 -8.31 14.16 -18.89
CA LEU A 127 -9.18 13.75 -17.77
C LEU A 127 -9.12 14.75 -16.61
N SER A 128 -7.95 15.36 -16.36
CA SER A 128 -7.81 16.39 -15.34
C SER A 128 -8.49 17.70 -15.75
N GLU A 129 -8.37 18.12 -17.01
CA GLU A 129 -8.97 19.34 -17.55
C GLU A 129 -10.51 19.26 -17.60
N GLU A 130 -11.04 18.08 -17.92
CA GLU A 130 -12.49 17.80 -17.97
C GLU A 130 -13.08 17.55 -16.57
N GLY A 131 -12.24 17.33 -15.54
CA GLY A 131 -12.65 17.09 -14.16
C GLY A 131 -12.97 15.63 -13.83
N ASP A 132 -12.92 14.73 -14.82
CA ASP A 132 -13.18 13.30 -14.66
C ASP A 132 -12.21 12.64 -13.69
N LEU A 133 -10.91 13.00 -13.75
CA LEU A 133 -9.91 12.48 -12.83
C LEU A 133 -10.20 12.86 -11.38
N GLU A 134 -10.65 14.10 -11.13
CA GLU A 134 -11.05 14.55 -9.79
C GLU A 134 -12.30 13.83 -9.31
N ALA A 135 -13.30 13.65 -10.18
CA ALA A 135 -14.53 12.95 -9.84
C ALA A 135 -14.29 11.47 -9.47
N ILE A 136 -13.43 10.76 -10.22
CA ILE A 136 -13.01 9.38 -9.89
C ILE A 136 -12.32 9.36 -8.53
N LYS A 137 -11.39 10.28 -8.27
CA LYS A 137 -10.70 10.37 -6.97
C LYS A 137 -11.68 10.62 -5.83
N HIS A 138 -12.62 11.55 -5.99
CA HIS A 138 -13.61 11.86 -4.97
C HIS A 138 -14.52 10.67 -4.66
N ALA A 139 -14.93 9.91 -5.67
CA ALA A 139 -15.73 8.71 -5.46
C ALA A 139 -15.03 7.71 -4.52
N TYR A 140 -13.74 7.46 -4.74
CA TYR A 140 -12.97 6.50 -3.94
C TYR A 140 -12.46 7.05 -2.59
N LEU A 141 -12.01 8.31 -2.57
CA LEU A 141 -11.33 8.90 -1.42
C LEU A 141 -12.27 9.63 -0.47
N LEU A 142 -13.38 10.19 -0.99
CA LEU A 142 -14.37 10.96 -0.21
C LEU A 142 -15.73 10.25 -0.11
N GLY A 143 -15.95 9.19 -0.89
CA GLY A 143 -17.21 8.43 -0.90
C GLY A 143 -18.32 9.13 -1.69
N GLU A 144 -17.96 9.98 -2.64
CA GLU A 144 -18.92 10.58 -3.59
C GLU A 144 -19.43 9.53 -4.60
N ALA A 145 -20.46 9.89 -5.38
CA ALA A 145 -20.98 9.00 -6.42
C ALA A 145 -19.97 8.89 -7.57
N MET A 146 -19.83 7.68 -8.13
CA MET A 146 -18.97 7.45 -9.30
C MET A 146 -19.48 8.27 -10.50
N PRO A 147 -18.62 9.02 -11.21
CA PRO A 147 -19.02 9.71 -12.44
C PRO A 147 -19.33 8.70 -13.57
N PRO A 148 -20.02 9.14 -14.64
CA PRO A 148 -20.04 8.41 -15.89
C PRO A 148 -18.62 8.20 -16.40
N MET A 149 -18.24 6.94 -16.69
CA MET A 149 -16.91 6.63 -17.21
C MET A 149 -16.82 6.95 -18.70
N PRO A 150 -15.68 7.49 -19.19
CA PRO A 150 -15.44 7.65 -20.61
C PRO A 150 -15.54 6.32 -21.36
N THR A 151 -16.07 6.36 -22.59
CA THR A 151 -16.19 5.19 -23.46
C THR A 151 -15.31 5.36 -24.70
N ALA A 152 -14.60 4.31 -25.10
CA ALA A 152 -13.86 4.32 -26.35
C ALA A 152 -14.82 4.34 -27.56
N GLU A 153 -14.64 5.29 -28.48
CA GLU A 153 -15.46 5.36 -29.70
C GLU A 153 -14.96 4.38 -30.79
N ASN A 154 -13.65 4.12 -30.84
CA ASN A 154 -13.02 3.23 -31.82
C ASN A 154 -11.90 2.40 -31.17
N VAL A 155 -12.26 1.26 -30.59
CA VAL A 155 -11.29 0.36 -29.97
C VAL A 155 -10.44 -0.34 -31.04
N SER A 156 -9.12 -0.19 -30.95
CA SER A 156 -8.16 -0.75 -31.92
C SER A 156 -6.94 -1.42 -31.28
N GLY A 157 -7.10 -1.98 -30.08
CA GLY A 157 -6.04 -2.71 -29.39
C GLY A 157 -6.41 -2.98 -27.94
N THR A 158 -5.47 -3.57 -27.21
CA THR A 158 -5.61 -3.85 -25.78
C THR A 158 -4.33 -3.40 -25.08
N LEU A 159 -4.48 -2.69 -23.97
CA LEU A 159 -3.40 -2.42 -23.04
C LEU A 159 -3.54 -3.33 -21.83
N THR A 160 -2.42 -3.90 -21.41
CA THR A 160 -2.34 -4.77 -20.24
C THR A 160 -1.83 -3.98 -19.04
N LEU A 161 -2.57 -4.02 -17.94
CA LEU A 161 -2.23 -3.36 -16.68
C LEU A 161 -1.86 -4.38 -15.61
N ALA A 162 -0.69 -4.22 -15.01
CA ALA A 162 -0.32 -4.89 -13.77
C ALA A 162 -0.81 -4.10 -12.55
N VAL A 163 -1.43 -4.81 -11.60
CA VAL A 163 -1.76 -4.33 -10.25
C VAL A 163 -1.51 -5.39 -9.19
N THR A 164 -1.46 -5.01 -7.92
CA THR A 164 -1.32 -5.95 -6.80
C THR A 164 -2.66 -6.36 -6.18
N ALA A 165 -3.69 -5.51 -6.29
CA ALA A 165 -5.05 -5.77 -5.80
C ALA A 165 -5.15 -6.06 -4.27
N GLU A 166 -4.27 -5.48 -3.47
CA GLU A 166 -4.23 -5.64 -1.99
C GLU A 166 -4.31 -4.29 -1.25
N PHE A 167 -4.62 -3.19 -1.94
CA PHE A 167 -4.53 -1.82 -1.41
C PHE A 167 -5.82 -1.02 -1.63
N PRO A 168 -6.92 -1.30 -0.90
CA PRO A 168 -8.10 -0.45 -0.95
C PRO A 168 -7.77 0.97 -0.44
N PRO A 169 -8.26 2.04 -1.10
CA PRO A 169 -9.24 2.06 -2.21
C PRO A 169 -8.63 2.09 -3.63
N TYR A 170 -7.32 1.86 -3.77
CA TYR A 170 -6.58 2.00 -5.03
C TYR A 170 -6.76 0.80 -5.97
N SER A 171 -6.36 -0.39 -5.54
CA SER A 171 -6.64 -1.63 -6.26
C SER A 171 -6.89 -2.74 -5.25
N TYR A 172 -8.03 -3.43 -5.39
CA TYR A 172 -8.48 -4.47 -4.47
C TYR A 172 -9.48 -5.40 -5.16
N PHE A 173 -9.71 -6.57 -4.57
CA PHE A 173 -10.84 -7.41 -4.96
C PHE A 173 -12.12 -6.94 -4.26
N ASP A 174 -13.17 -6.68 -5.02
CA ASP A 174 -14.48 -6.33 -4.48
C ASP A 174 -15.25 -7.55 -3.92
N GLU A 175 -16.49 -7.34 -3.48
CA GLU A 175 -17.32 -8.42 -2.94
C GLU A 175 -17.70 -9.49 -3.97
N ALA A 176 -17.68 -9.17 -5.26
CA ALA A 176 -17.92 -10.11 -6.35
C ALA A 176 -16.66 -10.91 -6.72
N GLY A 177 -15.49 -10.48 -6.24
CA GLY A 177 -14.20 -11.07 -6.57
C GLY A 177 -13.56 -10.45 -7.81
N ASP A 178 -14.09 -9.33 -8.30
CA ASP A 178 -13.54 -8.59 -9.43
C ASP A 178 -12.50 -7.57 -8.93
N VAL A 179 -11.50 -7.28 -9.76
CA VAL A 179 -10.50 -6.25 -9.45
C VAL A 179 -11.11 -4.87 -9.69
N ALA A 180 -11.15 -4.07 -8.63
CA ALA A 180 -11.75 -2.75 -8.61
C ALA A 180 -10.85 -1.74 -7.87
N GLY A 181 -11.20 -0.46 -7.98
CA GLY A 181 -10.51 0.62 -7.27
C GLY A 181 -10.12 1.79 -8.17
N LEU A 182 -9.59 2.83 -7.53
CA LEU A 182 -9.16 4.07 -8.18
C LEU A 182 -8.16 3.81 -9.32
N ASP A 183 -7.19 2.92 -9.11
CA ASP A 183 -6.18 2.59 -10.13
C ASP A 183 -6.85 2.03 -11.40
N ILE A 184 -7.86 1.18 -11.19
CA ILE A 184 -8.56 0.48 -12.27
C ILE A 184 -9.41 1.44 -13.08
N ASP A 185 -10.18 2.31 -12.43
CA ASP A 185 -11.05 3.23 -13.14
C ASP A 185 -10.27 4.37 -13.80
N VAL A 186 -9.17 4.83 -13.21
CA VAL A 186 -8.23 5.73 -13.90
C VAL A 186 -7.66 5.04 -15.14
N ALA A 187 -7.19 3.80 -15.05
CA ALA A 187 -6.66 3.07 -16.20
C ALA A 187 -7.71 2.85 -17.29
N ARG A 188 -8.96 2.53 -16.92
CA ARG A 188 -10.08 2.41 -17.87
C ARG A 188 -10.36 3.73 -18.58
N ALA A 189 -10.41 4.84 -17.85
CA ALA A 189 -10.63 6.16 -18.43
C ALA A 189 -9.51 6.56 -19.39
N VAL A 190 -8.25 6.26 -19.03
CA VAL A 190 -7.09 6.46 -19.92
C VAL A 190 -7.24 5.60 -21.18
N CYS A 191 -7.50 4.29 -21.04
CA CYS A 191 -7.64 3.39 -22.19
C CYS A 191 -8.79 3.80 -23.12
N ALA A 192 -9.90 4.30 -22.56
CA ALA A 192 -11.01 4.82 -23.34
C ALA A 192 -10.60 5.98 -24.24
N LEU A 193 -9.80 6.92 -23.73
CA LEU A 193 -9.26 8.04 -24.53
C LEU A 193 -8.22 7.59 -25.56
N LEU A 194 -7.49 6.51 -25.29
CA LEU A 194 -6.53 5.93 -26.21
C LEU A 194 -7.17 5.00 -27.25
N GLY A 195 -8.47 4.73 -27.16
CA GLY A 195 -9.15 3.79 -28.04
C GLY A 195 -8.66 2.35 -27.86
N ALA A 196 -8.41 1.93 -26.62
CA ALA A 196 -7.93 0.60 -26.27
C ALA A 196 -8.86 -0.07 -25.24
N ASP A 197 -8.95 -1.40 -25.30
CA ASP A 197 -9.46 -2.21 -24.20
C ASP A 197 -8.40 -2.31 -23.08
N LEU A 198 -8.85 -2.57 -21.86
CA LEU A 198 -7.99 -2.79 -20.71
C LEU A 198 -8.06 -4.25 -20.26
N GLU A 199 -6.93 -4.94 -20.27
CA GLU A 199 -6.75 -6.26 -19.63
C GLU A 199 -5.99 -6.09 -18.32
N ILE A 200 -6.55 -6.58 -17.21
CA ILE A 200 -5.95 -6.43 -15.86
C ILE A 200 -5.27 -7.73 -15.47
N LYS A 201 -4.02 -7.64 -15.00
CA LYS A 201 -3.22 -8.74 -14.46
C LYS A 201 -2.84 -8.46 -13.01
N VAL A 202 -3.26 -9.34 -12.11
CA VAL A 202 -2.86 -9.28 -10.70
C VAL A 202 -1.48 -9.94 -10.55
N ILE A 203 -0.49 -9.16 -10.11
CA ILE A 203 0.92 -9.53 -10.01
C ILE A 203 1.43 -9.17 -8.62
N ARG A 204 2.44 -9.91 -8.13
CA ARG A 204 3.06 -9.61 -6.83
C ARG A 204 3.79 -8.25 -6.84
N PRO A 205 3.84 -7.51 -5.71
CA PRO A 205 4.47 -6.19 -5.64
C PRO A 205 5.90 -6.16 -6.20
N ASN A 206 6.73 -7.12 -5.82
CA ASN A 206 8.14 -7.22 -6.24
C ASN A 206 8.36 -7.55 -7.73
N GLU A 207 7.31 -7.95 -8.45
CA GLU A 207 7.38 -8.33 -9.86
C GLU A 207 6.82 -7.25 -10.79
N ILE A 208 6.11 -6.25 -10.25
CA ILE A 208 5.31 -5.33 -11.06
C ILE A 208 6.16 -4.52 -12.06
N LEU A 209 7.25 -3.91 -11.59
CA LEU A 209 8.14 -3.10 -12.41
C LEU A 209 8.94 -3.94 -13.40
N THR A 210 9.36 -5.15 -13.01
CA THR A 210 10.07 -6.08 -13.88
C THR A 210 9.19 -6.60 -15.01
N ASN A 211 7.88 -6.80 -14.76
CA ASN A 211 6.95 -7.19 -15.82
C ASN A 211 6.76 -6.07 -16.85
N VAL A 212 6.71 -4.81 -16.41
CA VAL A 212 6.69 -3.65 -17.32
C VAL A 212 8.01 -3.53 -18.09
N GLN A 213 9.15 -3.58 -17.40
CA GLN A 213 10.48 -3.48 -18.02
C GLN A 213 10.68 -4.49 -19.16
N TYR A 214 10.23 -5.73 -18.98
CA TYR A 214 10.37 -6.77 -20.00
C TYR A 214 9.19 -6.84 -20.98
N GLY A 215 8.26 -5.88 -20.95
CA GLY A 215 7.11 -5.82 -21.87
C GLY A 215 6.11 -6.95 -21.71
N LYS A 216 6.02 -7.57 -20.52
CA LYS A 216 4.99 -8.58 -20.20
C LYS A 216 3.63 -7.95 -19.90
N VAL A 217 3.67 -6.69 -19.45
CA VAL A 217 2.54 -5.78 -19.35
C VAL A 217 2.92 -4.40 -19.87
N ASP A 218 1.94 -3.61 -20.30
CA ASP A 218 2.15 -2.28 -20.86
C ASP A 218 2.21 -1.20 -19.76
N LEU A 219 1.36 -1.35 -18.74
CA LEU A 219 1.17 -0.39 -17.65
C LEU A 219 1.34 -1.09 -16.30
N ALA A 220 1.85 -0.38 -15.29
CA ALA A 220 1.75 -0.80 -13.89
C ALA A 220 1.22 0.31 -13.00
N MET A 221 0.32 -0.07 -12.09
CA MET A 221 -0.24 0.77 -11.02
C MET A 221 -0.29 -0.05 -9.73
N GLY A 222 -0.25 0.61 -8.58
CA GLY A 222 -0.22 -0.06 -7.28
C GLY A 222 0.60 0.73 -6.26
N GLY A 223 0.32 2.02 -6.14
CA GLY A 223 1.04 2.89 -5.21
C GLY A 223 2.49 3.21 -5.62
N LEU A 224 2.74 3.36 -6.92
CA LEU A 224 4.08 3.59 -7.45
C LEU A 224 4.45 5.08 -7.39
N THR A 225 5.39 5.41 -6.51
CA THR A 225 6.04 6.73 -6.43
C THR A 225 7.42 6.64 -7.10
N PRO A 226 7.76 7.57 -8.02
CA PRO A 226 9.09 7.62 -8.61
C PRO A 226 10.18 7.71 -7.54
N PRO A 227 11.29 6.95 -7.68
CA PRO A 227 12.43 7.09 -6.78
C PRO A 227 13.13 8.45 -6.98
N GLU A 228 13.92 8.86 -5.99
CA GLU A 228 14.91 9.92 -6.22
C GLU A 228 15.87 9.47 -7.34
N GLY A 229 16.16 10.36 -8.29
CA GLY A 229 16.94 9.98 -9.47
C GLY A 229 16.17 9.09 -10.45
N GLU A 230 14.87 9.35 -10.65
CA GLU A 230 13.99 8.63 -11.59
C GLU A 230 14.62 8.33 -12.96
N GLU A 231 15.53 9.17 -13.45
CA GLU A 231 16.27 8.93 -14.70
C GLU A 231 16.99 7.57 -14.72
N GLU A 232 17.42 7.07 -13.56
CA GLU A 232 18.09 5.78 -13.36
C GLU A 232 17.11 4.60 -13.15
N SER A 233 15.81 4.87 -13.06
CA SER A 233 14.77 3.84 -12.92
C SER A 233 14.73 2.92 -14.14
N ILE A 234 14.40 1.64 -13.92
CA ILE A 234 14.21 0.63 -14.97
C ILE A 234 12.94 0.82 -15.81
N VAL A 235 12.09 1.78 -15.43
CA VAL A 235 10.83 2.17 -16.08
C VAL A 235 10.74 3.70 -16.13
N GLN A 236 9.85 4.21 -16.98
CA GLN A 236 9.41 5.61 -16.96
C GLN A 236 8.11 5.75 -16.18
N TYR A 237 7.88 6.91 -15.57
CA TYR A 237 6.62 7.22 -14.90
C TYR A 237 5.85 8.32 -15.65
N THR A 238 4.54 8.24 -15.61
CA THR A 238 3.64 9.29 -16.13
C THR A 238 3.62 10.51 -15.20
N ASN A 239 2.84 11.52 -15.55
CA ASN A 239 2.34 12.50 -14.59
C ASN A 239 1.56 11.80 -13.48
N ALA A 240 1.54 12.40 -12.29
CA ALA A 240 0.82 11.86 -11.15
C ALA A 240 -0.69 11.85 -11.44
N TYR A 241 -1.36 10.73 -11.20
CA TYR A 241 -2.82 10.63 -11.28
C TYR A 241 -3.49 10.87 -9.92
N THR A 242 -2.76 10.72 -8.82
CA THR A 242 -3.28 11.00 -7.47
C THR A 242 -2.16 11.34 -6.49
N ARG A 243 -2.56 11.89 -5.34
CA ARG A 243 -1.68 12.22 -4.20
C ARG A 243 -2.05 11.37 -3.00
N CYS A 244 -1.06 11.03 -2.20
CA CYS A 244 -1.23 10.32 -0.95
C CYS A 244 -0.35 10.94 0.14
N THR A 245 -0.65 10.62 1.40
CA THR A 245 0.17 11.01 2.55
C THR A 245 0.47 9.75 3.34
N GLN A 246 1.74 9.48 3.58
CA GLN A 246 2.16 8.41 4.48
C GLN A 246 2.04 8.87 5.94
N VAL A 247 1.62 7.95 6.81
CA VAL A 247 1.47 8.17 8.25
C VAL A 247 2.15 7.06 9.03
N VAL A 248 2.50 7.38 10.28
CA VAL A 248 3.09 6.42 11.21
C VAL A 248 1.99 5.79 12.07
N ILE A 249 1.91 4.47 12.05
CA ILE A 249 0.99 3.68 12.90
C ILE A 249 1.76 3.01 14.01
N VAL A 250 1.27 3.16 15.24
CA VAL A 250 1.88 2.60 16.45
C VAL A 250 0.83 1.88 17.30
N ARG A 251 1.28 1.04 18.24
CA ARG A 251 0.40 0.43 19.25
C ARG A 251 -0.14 1.52 20.21
N LYS A 252 -1.39 1.35 20.66
CA LYS A 252 -1.96 2.18 21.74
C LYS A 252 -1.26 1.91 23.08
#